data_AF-A0A7K5FVQ3-F1
#
_entry.id   AF-A0A7K5FVQ3-F1
#
_cell.length_a   1.000
_cell.length_b   1.000
_cell.length_c   1.000
_cell.angle_alpha   90.00
_cell.angle_beta   90.00
_cell.angle_gamma   90.00
#
_symmetry.space_group_name_H-M   'P 1'
#
loop_
_entity.id
_entity.type
_entity.pdbx_description
1 polymer ?
#
loop_
_entity_poly.entity_id
_entity_poly.type
_entity_poly.pdbx_seq_one_letter_code
_entity_poly.pdbx_strand_id
1 'polypeptide(L)'
;MGQQISNHTQTVINKLPEKVAKHASLVQESGFLTYEEFLGRVAELNDVTAKLASGQDKHLLFEVQPGSDSSAFWKVVVRIICTKINKTSGVVEASRILNLYQFIQLYKDITSQAAGVLAQSGTSEEAAESLMSVSSCQASLWMGRVKQLTDEEECCICMDGRADLILPCAHSFCQKCIDKW
;
A
#
# COMPACT_ATOMS: atom_id res chain seq x y z
N MET A 1 -34.14 -45.77 -11.02
CA MET A 1 -32.81 -45.14 -11.08
C MET A 1 -32.98 -43.66 -10.83
N GLY A 2 -32.82 -43.21 -9.57
CA GLY A 2 -32.88 -41.80 -9.19
C GLY A 2 -31.47 -41.32 -8.89
N GLN A 3 -30.98 -40.31 -9.62
CA GLN A 3 -29.65 -39.73 -9.39
C GLN A 3 -29.74 -38.58 -8.39
N GLN A 4 -28.88 -38.63 -7.38
CA GLN A 4 -28.68 -37.59 -6.37
C GLN A 4 -28.02 -36.36 -7.00
N ILE A 5 -28.68 -35.22 -6.89
CA ILE A 5 -28.14 -33.88 -7.08
C ILE A 5 -28.36 -33.11 -5.78
N SER A 6 -27.48 -33.30 -4.81
CA SER A 6 -27.40 -32.45 -3.63
C SER A 6 -26.07 -32.76 -2.99
N ASN A 7 -25.04 -31.96 -3.26
CA ASN A 7 -23.82 -31.82 -2.45
C ASN A 7 -22.83 -30.76 -3.01
N HIS A 8 -22.99 -30.25 -4.23
CA HIS A 8 -22.01 -29.32 -4.82
C HIS A 8 -22.26 -27.83 -4.48
N THR A 9 -23.41 -27.45 -3.91
CA THR A 9 -23.76 -26.03 -3.73
C THR A 9 -23.34 -25.45 -2.38
N GLN A 10 -22.84 -26.26 -1.43
CA GLN A 10 -22.64 -25.80 -0.05
C GLN A 10 -21.19 -25.41 0.31
N THR A 11 -20.20 -25.68 -0.55
CA THR A 11 -18.78 -25.48 -0.20
C THR A 11 -18.20 -24.12 -0.65
N VAL A 12 -18.90 -23.36 -1.51
CA VAL A 12 -18.34 -22.14 -2.13
C VAL A 12 -18.58 -20.86 -1.30
N ILE A 13 -19.40 -20.90 -0.25
CA ILE A 13 -19.84 -19.68 0.47
C ILE A 13 -18.90 -19.27 1.63
N ASN A 14 -17.91 -20.08 2.01
CA ASN A 14 -17.06 -19.78 3.19
C ASN A 14 -15.64 -19.28 2.89
N LYS A 15 -15.36 -18.80 1.68
CA LYS A 15 -14.14 -18.03 1.43
C LYS A 15 -14.51 -16.58 1.14
N LEU A 16 -14.75 -15.81 2.20
CA LEU A 16 -14.56 -14.37 2.10
C LEU A 16 -13.20 -14.16 1.43
N PRO A 17 -13.11 -13.48 0.28
CA PRO A 17 -11.82 -13.36 -0.41
C PRO A 17 -10.84 -12.75 0.58
N GLU A 18 -9.67 -13.35 0.78
CA GLU A 18 -8.68 -12.89 1.77
C GLU A 18 -8.35 -11.39 1.60
N LYS A 19 -8.48 -10.87 0.38
CA LYS A 19 -8.42 -9.45 0.06
C LYS A 19 -9.51 -8.63 0.77
N VAL A 20 -10.77 -9.07 0.76
CA VAL A 20 -11.89 -8.39 1.43
C VAL A 20 -11.71 -8.41 2.95
N ALA A 21 -11.24 -9.53 3.52
CA ALA A 21 -10.93 -9.61 4.95
C ALA A 21 -9.82 -8.62 5.36
N LYS A 22 -8.71 -8.56 4.60
CA LYS A 22 -7.62 -7.61 4.82
C LYS A 22 -8.09 -6.15 4.68
N HIS A 23 -8.92 -5.86 3.67
CA HIS A 23 -9.53 -4.54 3.51
C HIS A 23 -10.43 -4.18 4.70
N ALA A 24 -11.27 -5.09 5.18
CA ALA A 24 -12.16 -4.84 6.31
C ALA A 24 -11.41 -4.52 7.61
N SER A 25 -10.35 -5.26 7.94
CA SER A 25 -9.53 -4.98 9.13
C SER A 25 -8.83 -3.62 9.05
N LEU A 26 -8.32 -3.26 7.86
CA LEU A 26 -7.69 -1.96 7.62
C LEU A 26 -8.69 -0.80 7.70
N VAL A 27 -9.91 -0.98 7.19
CA VAL A 27 -11.00 0.00 7.30
C VAL A 27 -11.40 0.18 8.76
N GLN A 28 -11.57 -0.90 9.53
CA GLN A 28 -11.90 -0.82 10.95
C GLN A 28 -10.84 -0.04 11.73
N GLU A 29 -9.55 -0.33 11.51
CA GLU A 29 -8.47 0.38 12.19
C GLU A 29 -8.40 1.86 11.80
N SER A 30 -8.59 2.19 10.51
CA SER A 30 -8.67 3.58 10.07
C SER A 30 -9.83 4.35 10.73
N GLY A 31 -10.91 3.64 11.08
CA GLY A 31 -12.08 4.19 11.77
C GLY A 31 -11.75 4.77 13.16
N PHE A 32 -10.84 4.15 13.90
CA PHE A 32 -10.45 4.58 15.25
C PHE A 32 -9.22 5.50 15.28
N LEU A 33 -8.47 5.60 14.18
CA LEU A 33 -7.25 6.39 14.10
C LEU A 33 -7.49 7.88 14.42
N THR A 34 -6.87 8.42 15.45
CA THR A 34 -6.91 9.87 15.73
C THR A 34 -5.99 10.63 14.76
N TYR A 35 -6.20 11.94 14.67
CA TYR A 35 -5.37 12.77 13.80
C TYR A 35 -3.90 12.82 14.28
N GLU A 36 -3.69 12.87 15.60
CA GLU A 36 -2.35 12.86 16.19
C GLU A 36 -1.61 11.53 15.91
N GLU A 37 -2.29 10.40 16.08
CA GLU A 37 -1.73 9.09 15.73
C GLU A 37 -1.41 8.99 14.24
N PHE A 38 -2.26 9.55 13.37
CA PHE A 38 -1.98 9.60 11.94
C PHE A 38 -0.70 10.37 11.62
N LEU A 39 -0.54 11.58 12.16
CA LEU A 39 0.69 12.36 11.98
C LEU A 39 1.91 11.65 12.58
N GLY A 40 1.75 11.02 13.74
CA GLY A 40 2.77 10.19 14.36
C GLY A 40 3.23 9.05 13.44
N ARG A 41 2.30 8.35 12.78
CA ARG A 41 2.62 7.30 11.80
C ARG A 41 3.34 7.86 10.56
N VAL A 42 3.01 9.06 10.10
CA VAL A 42 3.72 9.71 8.97
C VAL A 42 5.17 10.01 9.37
N ALA A 43 5.39 10.58 10.55
CA ALA A 43 6.73 10.87 11.06
C ALA A 43 7.56 9.60 11.27
N GLU A 44 6.98 8.58 11.91
CA GLU A 44 7.63 7.29 12.12
C GLU A 44 8.03 6.63 10.79
N LEU A 45 7.16 6.69 9.78
CA LEU A 45 7.45 6.09 8.47
C LEU A 45 8.63 6.77 7.77
N ASN A 46 8.75 8.10 7.89
CA ASN A 46 9.91 8.85 7.41
C ASN A 46 11.19 8.41 8.15
N ASP A 47 11.14 8.28 9.47
CA ASP A 47 12.29 7.82 10.26
C ASP A 47 12.73 6.40 9.88
N VAL A 48 11.76 5.48 9.76
CA VAL A 48 12.02 4.08 9.41
C VAL A 48 12.60 3.98 8.01
N THR A 49 12.01 4.65 7.02
CA THR A 49 12.51 4.59 5.64
C THR A 49 13.85 5.30 5.47
N ALA A 50 14.13 6.36 6.24
CA ALA A 50 15.44 6.98 6.30
C ALA A 50 16.51 6.04 6.89
N LYS A 51 16.19 5.35 7.99
CA LYS A 51 17.07 4.35 8.63
C LYS A 51 17.35 3.17 7.69
N LEU A 52 16.32 2.64 7.03
CA LEU A 52 16.47 1.55 6.06
C LEU A 52 17.25 1.97 4.81
N ALA A 53 17.21 3.25 4.46
CA ALA A 53 18.01 3.82 3.38
C ALA A 53 19.38 4.33 3.84
N SER A 54 19.83 4.01 5.06
CA SER A 54 21.17 4.39 5.53
C SER A 54 22.23 3.78 4.61
N GLY A 55 23.16 4.61 4.12
CA GLY A 55 24.14 4.19 3.12
C GLY A 55 23.62 4.12 1.67
N GLN A 56 22.34 4.41 1.41
CA GLN A 56 21.78 4.53 0.06
C GLN A 56 21.56 6.00 -0.33
N ASP A 57 21.77 6.31 -1.61
CA ASP A 57 21.56 7.64 -2.19
C ASP A 57 20.07 8.01 -2.35
N LYS A 58 19.17 7.04 -2.22
CA LYS A 58 17.73 7.24 -2.47
C LYS A 58 16.93 6.88 -1.24
N HIS A 59 15.90 7.66 -0.93
CA HIS A 59 14.96 7.37 0.14
C HIS A 59 13.56 7.86 -0.21
N LEU A 60 12.59 7.44 0.60
CA LEU A 60 11.22 7.90 0.52
C LEU A 60 10.96 8.99 1.55
N LEU A 61 10.09 9.93 1.17
CA LEU A 61 9.56 10.98 2.02
C LEU A 61 8.03 10.95 1.94
N PHE A 62 7.37 11.10 3.08
CA PHE A 62 5.93 11.12 3.23
C PHE A 62 5.50 12.45 3.83
N GLU A 63 4.56 13.11 3.17
CA GLU A 63 4.03 14.41 3.59
C GLU A 63 2.52 14.44 3.41
N VAL A 64 1.82 15.13 4.31
CA VAL A 64 0.39 15.36 4.14
C VAL A 64 0.22 16.48 3.12
N GLN A 65 -0.58 16.23 2.08
CA GLN A 65 -0.87 17.23 1.06
C GLN A 65 -1.59 18.42 1.72
N PRO A 66 -1.05 19.65 1.61
CA PRO A 66 -1.63 20.82 2.26
C PRO A 66 -3.12 21.00 1.91
N GLY A 67 -3.93 21.20 2.95
CA GLY A 67 -5.37 21.43 2.82
C GLY A 67 -6.22 20.16 2.70
N SER A 68 -5.62 19.00 2.42
CA SER A 68 -6.35 17.72 2.33
C SER A 68 -6.84 17.20 3.69
N ASP A 69 -6.24 17.66 4.78
CA ASP A 69 -6.50 17.28 6.17
C ASP A 69 -7.24 18.35 6.99
N SER A 70 -7.59 19.49 6.37
CA SER A 70 -8.13 20.66 7.06
C SER A 70 -9.56 20.51 7.59
N SER A 71 -10.28 19.45 7.22
CA SER A 71 -11.70 19.24 7.55
C SER A 71 -11.91 18.23 8.67
N ALA A 72 -13.07 18.28 9.35
CA ALA A 72 -13.45 17.26 10.33
C ALA A 72 -13.58 15.84 9.72
N PHE A 73 -13.81 15.75 8.41
CA PHE A 73 -13.85 14.48 7.66
C PHE A 73 -12.49 14.13 7.03
N TRP A 74 -11.38 14.63 7.59
CA TRP A 74 -10.02 14.46 7.06
C TRP A 74 -9.71 13.02 6.68
N LYS A 75 -10.20 12.01 7.41
CA LYS A 75 -9.94 10.60 7.10
C LYS A 75 -10.34 10.18 5.67
N VAL A 76 -11.36 10.83 5.10
CA VAL A 76 -11.85 10.57 3.74
C VAL A 76 -11.08 11.38 2.71
N VAL A 77 -10.77 12.63 3.05
CA VAL A 77 -10.22 13.61 2.10
C VAL A 77 -8.70 13.74 2.15
N VAL A 78 -8.04 13.25 3.21
CA VAL A 78 -6.60 13.34 3.39
C VAL A 78 -5.88 12.64 2.25
N ARG A 79 -4.82 13.28 1.79
CA ARG A 79 -3.94 12.79 0.75
C ARG A 79 -2.52 12.85 1.27
N ILE A 80 -1.79 11.76 1.11
CA ILE A 80 -0.42 11.62 1.56
C ILE A 80 0.46 11.52 0.32
N ILE A 81 1.37 12.47 0.16
CA ILE A 81 2.34 12.48 -0.93
C ILE A 81 3.50 11.59 -0.51
N CYS A 82 3.77 10.55 -1.29
CA CYS A 82 4.97 9.73 -1.19
C CYS A 82 5.92 10.11 -2.32
N THR A 83 7.12 10.57 -1.96
CA THR A 83 8.13 11.03 -2.92
C THR A 83 9.40 10.23 -2.75
N LYS A 84 9.93 9.70 -3.85
CA LYS A 84 11.26 9.12 -3.92
C LYS A 84 12.24 10.19 -4.34
N ILE A 85 13.20 10.49 -3.48
CA ILE A 85 14.21 11.52 -3.73
C ILE A 85 15.62 10.96 -3.66
N ASN A 86 16.51 11.54 -4.47
CA ASN A 86 17.94 11.31 -4.38
C ASN A 86 18.54 12.31 -3.36
N LYS A 87 19.16 11.81 -2.29
CA LYS A 87 19.73 12.59 -1.17
C LYS A 87 20.80 13.57 -1.64
N THR A 88 21.64 13.15 -2.57
CA THR A 88 22.83 13.90 -3.00
C THR A 88 22.46 15.05 -3.93
N SER A 89 21.47 14.86 -4.80
CA SER A 89 21.05 15.87 -5.78
C SER A 89 19.79 16.63 -5.37
N GLY A 90 19.03 16.15 -4.39
CA GLY A 90 17.71 16.68 -4.04
C GLY A 90 16.64 16.43 -5.11
N VAL A 91 16.95 15.68 -6.18
CA VAL A 91 16.04 15.46 -7.30
C VAL A 91 14.96 14.45 -6.92
N VAL A 92 13.72 14.79 -7.25
CA VAL A 92 12.56 13.90 -7.16
C VAL A 92 12.59 12.92 -8.34
N GLU A 93 12.71 11.63 -8.05
CA GLU A 93 12.68 10.57 -9.07
C GLU A 93 11.25 10.07 -9.37
N ALA A 94 10.40 10.03 -8.35
CA ALA A 94 9.02 9.61 -8.48
C ALA A 94 8.17 10.23 -7.37
N SER A 95 6.90 10.50 -7.66
CA SER A 95 5.94 10.94 -6.66
C SER A 95 4.58 10.29 -6.93
N ARG A 96 3.89 9.92 -5.85
CA ARG A 96 2.56 9.32 -5.85
C ARG A 96 1.74 9.86 -4.69
N ILE A 97 0.44 9.95 -4.90
CA ILE A 97 -0.50 10.41 -3.86
C ILE A 97 -1.28 9.19 -3.38
N LEU A 98 -1.32 9.01 -2.07
CA LEU A 98 -2.00 7.94 -1.37
C LEU A 98 -3.22 8.49 -0.63
N ASN A 99 -4.30 7.72 -0.60
CA ASN A 99 -5.38 7.93 0.35
C ASN A 99 -5.01 7.34 1.73
N LEU A 100 -5.83 7.60 2.76
CA LEU A 100 -5.54 7.11 4.13
C LEU A 100 -5.40 5.58 4.20
N TYR A 101 -6.24 4.85 3.47
CA TYR A 101 -6.24 3.40 3.46
C TYR A 101 -4.93 2.84 2.89
N GLN A 102 -4.53 3.32 1.72
CA GLN A 102 -3.29 2.92 1.06
C GLN A 102 -2.06 3.26 1.91
N PHE A 103 -2.08 4.43 2.57
CA PHE A 103 -1.04 4.83 3.50
C PHE A 103 -0.94 3.87 4.70
N ILE A 104 -2.05 3.54 5.36
CA ILE A 104 -2.03 2.61 6.52
C ILE A 104 -1.52 1.23 6.11
N GLN A 105 -1.93 0.74 4.94
CA GLN A 105 -1.45 -0.53 4.42
C GLN A 105 0.06 -0.51 4.17
N LEU A 106 0.56 0.54 3.51
CA LEU A 106 1.99 0.72 3.27
C LEU A 106 2.79 0.85 4.58
N TYR A 107 2.28 1.61 5.54
CA TYR A 107 2.89 1.78 6.86
C TYR A 107 3.11 0.43 7.55
N LYS A 108 2.11 -0.45 7.53
CA LYS A 108 2.23 -1.80 8.11
C LYS A 108 3.22 -2.68 7.35
N ASP A 109 3.16 -2.64 6.02
CA ASP A 109 4.07 -3.41 5.17
C ASP A 109 5.54 -3.01 5.44
N ILE A 110 5.81 -1.71 5.56
CA ILE A 110 7.16 -1.17 5.83
C ILE A 110 7.62 -1.48 7.26
N THR A 111 6.81 -1.17 8.27
CA THR A 111 7.21 -1.36 9.67
C THR A 111 7.40 -2.84 10.02
N SER A 112 6.57 -3.73 9.48
CA SER A 112 6.74 -5.18 9.65
C SER A 112 8.05 -5.70 9.06
N GLN A 113 8.44 -5.23 7.86
CA GLN A 113 9.71 -5.63 7.25
C GLN A 113 10.92 -4.97 7.93
N ALA A 114 10.78 -3.71 8.37
CA ALA A 114 11.83 -3.00 9.08
C ALA A 114 12.21 -3.69 10.39
N ALA A 115 11.23 -4.17 11.15
CA ALA A 115 11.46 -4.91 12.39
C ALA A 115 12.33 -6.15 12.16
N GLY A 116 12.12 -6.87 11.05
CA GLY A 116 12.93 -8.04 10.69
C GLY A 116 14.38 -7.71 10.30
N VAL A 117 14.59 -6.62 9.55
CA VAL A 117 15.93 -6.20 9.09
C VAL A 117 16.76 -5.58 10.21
N LEU A 118 16.14 -4.72 11.02
CA LEU A 118 16.83 -4.03 12.12
C LEU A 118 17.20 -5.00 13.26
N ALA A 119 16.42 -6.07 13.48
CA ALA A 119 16.75 -7.10 14.47
C ALA A 119 17.94 -8.00 14.06
N GLN A 120 18.16 -8.21 12.76
CA GLN A 120 19.26 -9.04 12.23
C GLN A 120 20.62 -8.31 12.21
N SER A 121 20.63 -6.99 12.37
CA SER A 121 21.85 -6.18 12.39
C SER A 121 22.69 -6.38 13.68
N GLY A 122 22.26 -7.25 14.60
CA GLY A 122 22.89 -7.52 15.89
C GLY A 122 23.53 -8.91 16.07
N THR A 123 23.45 -9.83 15.10
CA THR A 123 23.97 -11.20 15.27
C THR A 123 24.52 -11.80 13.98
N SER A 124 25.83 -12.06 14.01
CA SER A 124 26.67 -12.99 13.23
C SER A 124 26.26 -13.39 11.80
N GLU A 125 27.17 -13.08 10.89
CA GLU A 125 27.44 -13.69 9.58
C GLU A 125 27.18 -15.20 9.57
N GLU A 126 26.12 -15.67 8.89
CA GLU A 126 25.96 -17.00 8.27
C GLU A 126 24.49 -17.22 7.80
N ALA A 127 23.99 -16.35 6.93
CA ALA A 127 22.76 -16.59 6.14
C ALA A 127 22.74 -15.75 4.84
N ALA A 128 23.92 -15.48 4.27
CA ALA A 128 24.09 -14.54 3.16
C ALA A 128 23.47 -15.01 1.83
N GLU A 129 23.23 -16.30 1.61
CA GLU A 129 23.01 -16.84 0.26
C GLU A 129 21.58 -16.76 -0.29
N SER A 130 20.65 -16.02 0.34
CA SER A 130 19.30 -15.79 -0.25
C SER A 130 18.77 -14.36 -0.15
N LEU A 131 19.44 -13.47 0.58
CA LEU A 131 19.02 -12.07 0.79
C LEU A 131 19.90 -11.06 0.04
N MET A 132 21.02 -11.50 -0.54
CA MET A 132 21.99 -10.67 -1.27
C MET A 132 21.41 -9.97 -2.52
N SER A 133 20.19 -10.31 -2.97
CA SER A 133 19.53 -9.61 -4.09
C SER A 133 18.62 -8.44 -3.66
N VAL A 134 18.40 -8.22 -2.36
CA VAL A 134 17.47 -7.17 -1.85
C VAL A 134 18.17 -5.82 -1.59
N SER A 135 19.48 -5.75 -1.81
CA SER A 135 20.29 -4.52 -1.63
C SER A 135 20.06 -3.46 -2.72
N SER A 136 19.42 -3.80 -3.85
CA SER A 136 19.19 -2.82 -4.92
C SER A 136 18.08 -1.82 -4.52
N CYS A 137 18.46 -0.75 -3.82
CA CYS A 137 17.65 0.42 -3.51
C CYS A 137 16.29 0.11 -2.84
N GLN A 138 16.24 0.07 -1.50
CA GLN A 138 14.99 -0.13 -0.74
C GLN A 138 13.91 0.88 -1.15
N ALA A 139 14.31 2.14 -1.41
CA ALA A 139 13.41 3.17 -1.90
C ALA A 139 12.71 2.81 -3.23
N SER A 140 13.38 2.08 -4.13
CA SER A 140 12.79 1.61 -5.39
C SER A 140 11.78 0.49 -5.14
N LEU A 141 12.09 -0.47 -4.26
CA LEU A 141 11.19 -1.56 -3.88
C LEU A 141 9.89 -0.99 -3.27
N TRP A 142 10.02 -0.10 -2.30
CA TRP A 142 8.88 0.52 -1.64
C TRP A 142 8.08 1.42 -2.58
N MET A 143 8.74 2.17 -3.48
CA MET A 143 8.03 2.94 -4.50
C MET A 143 7.29 2.03 -5.50
N GLY A 144 7.82 0.85 -5.82
CA GLY A 144 7.09 -0.17 -6.59
C GLY A 144 5.82 -0.63 -5.88
N ARG A 145 5.88 -0.81 -4.55
CA ARG A 145 4.71 -1.15 -3.72
C ARG A 145 3.70 0.00 -3.66
N VAL A 146 4.15 1.23 -3.50
CA VAL A 146 3.33 2.45 -3.57
C VAL A 146 2.58 2.49 -4.90
N LYS A 147 3.28 2.28 -6.01
CA LYS A 147 2.67 2.23 -7.34
C LYS A 147 1.60 1.14 -7.44
N GLN A 148 1.87 -0.07 -6.95
CA GLN A 148 0.87 -1.14 -6.96
C GLN A 148 -0.41 -0.76 -6.20
N LEU A 149 -0.28 -0.17 -5.01
CA LEU A 149 -1.42 0.25 -4.18
C LEU A 149 -2.27 1.33 -4.86
N THR A 150 -1.63 2.24 -5.61
CA THR A 150 -2.34 3.30 -6.34
C THR A 150 -2.98 2.78 -7.62
N ASP A 151 -2.28 1.90 -8.35
CA ASP A 151 -2.74 1.37 -9.64
C ASP A 151 -3.91 0.37 -9.45
N GLU A 152 -4.02 -0.32 -8.29
CA GLU A 152 -5.15 -1.21 -7.98
C GLU A 152 -6.51 -0.48 -7.94
N GLU A 153 -6.52 0.85 -7.75
CA GLU A 153 -7.75 1.68 -7.77
C GLU A 153 -8.01 2.34 -9.14
N GLU A 154 -7.15 2.09 -10.14
CA GLU A 154 -7.22 2.72 -11.46
C GLU A 154 -7.81 1.78 -12.51
N CYS A 155 -8.59 2.33 -13.44
CA CYS A 155 -9.20 1.57 -14.51
C CYS A 155 -8.14 1.09 -15.49
N CYS A 156 -8.04 -0.24 -15.66
CA CYS A 156 -7.04 -0.87 -16.53
C CYS A 156 -7.20 -0.57 -18.03
N ILE A 157 -8.31 0.05 -18.46
CA ILE A 157 -8.54 0.45 -19.85
C ILE A 157 -7.99 1.86 -20.12
N CYS A 158 -8.40 2.85 -19.32
CA CYS A 158 -8.02 4.25 -19.57
C CYS A 158 -6.80 4.71 -18.78
N MET A 159 -6.38 3.96 -17.77
CA MET A 159 -5.27 4.32 -16.89
C MET A 159 -5.40 5.74 -16.28
N ASP A 160 -6.63 6.13 -15.94
CA ASP A 160 -6.94 7.49 -15.47
C ASP A 160 -8.16 7.49 -14.54
N GLY A 161 -9.26 6.87 -14.96
CA GLY A 161 -10.49 6.79 -14.17
C GLY A 161 -10.38 5.83 -12.98
N ARG A 162 -11.11 6.11 -11.90
CA ARG A 162 -11.24 5.20 -10.74
C ARG A 162 -11.97 3.90 -11.14
N ALA A 163 -11.46 2.76 -10.71
CA ALA A 163 -12.00 1.44 -11.01
C ALA A 163 -13.18 1.05 -10.09
N ASP A 164 -14.32 1.72 -10.27
CA ASP A 164 -15.49 1.60 -9.38
C ASP A 164 -16.47 0.46 -9.72
N LEU A 165 -16.31 -0.19 -10.87
CA LEU A 165 -17.19 -1.28 -11.33
C LEU A 165 -16.43 -2.59 -11.41
N ILE A 166 -16.85 -3.58 -10.62
CA ILE A 166 -16.34 -4.96 -10.72
C ILE A 166 -17.32 -5.79 -11.54
N LEU A 167 -16.86 -6.26 -12.71
CA LEU A 167 -17.65 -7.16 -13.55
C LEU A 167 -17.68 -8.59 -12.98
N PRO A 168 -18.61 -9.47 -13.41
CA PRO A 168 -18.65 -10.88 -13.01
C PRO A 168 -17.34 -11.66 -13.28
N CYS A 169 -16.50 -11.17 -14.19
CA CYS A 169 -15.15 -11.70 -14.44
C CYS A 169 -14.08 -11.20 -13.44
N ALA A 170 -14.48 -10.51 -12.36
CA ALA A 170 -13.65 -9.99 -11.29
C ALA A 170 -12.63 -8.90 -11.69
N HIS A 171 -12.79 -8.27 -12.85
CA HIS A 171 -12.00 -7.11 -13.26
C HIS A 171 -12.71 -5.81 -12.90
N SER A 172 -11.92 -4.81 -12.49
CA SER A 172 -12.40 -3.50 -12.06
C SER A 172 -12.17 -2.43 -13.14
N PHE A 173 -13.18 -1.60 -13.41
CA PHE A 173 -13.15 -0.57 -14.46
C PHE A 173 -13.86 0.72 -14.04
N CYS A 174 -13.57 1.83 -14.72
CA CYS A 174 -14.35 3.06 -14.56
C CYS A 174 -15.64 3.00 -15.38
N GLN A 175 -16.69 3.69 -14.90
CA GLN A 175 -18.00 3.75 -15.56
C GLN A 175 -17.88 4.17 -17.05
N LYS A 176 -17.07 5.18 -17.34
CA LYS A 176 -16.87 5.70 -18.71
C LYS A 176 -16.32 4.66 -19.70
N CYS A 177 -15.51 3.71 -19.22
CA CYS A 177 -14.94 2.66 -20.07
C CYS A 177 -15.91 1.50 -20.26
N ILE A 178 -16.70 1.16 -19.24
CA ILE A 178 -17.74 0.12 -19.35
C ILE A 178 -18.89 0.57 -20.24
N ASP A 179 -19.32 1.83 -20.13
CA ASP A 179 -20.43 2.36 -20.93
C ASP A 179 -20.12 2.42 -22.45
N LYS A 180 -18.84 2.31 -22.82
CA LYS A 180 -18.36 2.38 -24.22
C LYS A 180 -17.98 1.02 -24.80
N TRP A 181 -18.12 -0.07 -24.05
CA TRP A 181 -17.80 -1.43 -24.49
C TRP A 181 -19.02 -2.10 -25.12
#